data_AF-A0A3B0USV8-F1
#
_entry.id   AF-A0A3B0USV8-F1
#
_cell.length_a   1.000
_cell.length_b   1.000
_cell.length_c   1.000
_cell.angle_alpha   90.00
_cell.angle_beta   90.00
_cell.angle_gamma   90.00
#
_symmetry.space_group_name_H-M   'P 1'
#
loop_
_entity.id
_entity.type
_entity.pdbx_description
1 polymer ?
#
loop_
_entity_poly.entity_id
_entity_poly.type
_entity_poly.pdbx_seq_one_letter_code
_entity_poly.pdbx_strand_id
1 'polypeptide(L)'
;MSKRYISTENQEQIKTRAAHRCEYCQSWASYSAQPFVYEHIIPIAKGGETHLDNLCYACGGCNGHKYTKIKGVDPVSKSVASLYHPRTQNWHQHFGWSDDYLQLVGLTFSTASALFTKKIGSLMNCGVGAWPCARPVKGDHKGRPYKTPQ
;
A
#
# COMPACT_ATOMS: atom_id res chain seq x y z
N MET A 1 0.76 -25.42 -1.10
CA MET A 1 1.90 -24.61 -0.63
C MET A 1 1.66 -24.28 0.83
N SER A 2 2.50 -24.78 1.75
CA SER A 2 2.35 -24.52 3.19
C SER A 2 2.47 -23.02 3.46
N LYS A 3 1.47 -22.42 4.10
CA LYS A 3 1.53 -21.03 4.56
C LYS A 3 2.69 -20.92 5.55
N ARG A 4 3.76 -20.22 5.17
CA ARG A 4 4.89 -19.98 6.09
C ARG A 4 4.40 -19.06 7.22
N TYR A 5 4.67 -19.46 8.45
CA TYR A 5 4.26 -18.74 9.64
C TYR A 5 4.97 -17.38 9.72
N ILE A 6 4.22 -16.34 10.08
CA ILE A 6 4.76 -15.00 10.40
C ILE A 6 4.35 -14.75 11.85
N SER A 7 5.34 -14.56 12.73
CA SER A 7 5.09 -14.33 14.16
C SER A 7 4.20 -13.10 14.37
N THR A 8 3.43 -13.11 15.46
CA THR A 8 2.59 -11.95 15.85
C THR A 8 3.42 -10.68 16.02
N GLU A 9 4.64 -10.80 16.52
CA GLU A 9 5.59 -9.70 16.62
C GLU A 9 5.94 -9.11 15.24
N ASN A 10 6.34 -9.96 14.28
CA ASN A 10 6.65 -9.50 12.92
C ASN A 10 5.42 -8.88 12.23
N GLN A 11 4.24 -9.45 12.46
CA GLN A 11 2.98 -8.92 11.97
C GLN A 11 2.72 -7.49 12.47
N GLU A 12 2.94 -7.25 13.76
CA GLU A 12 2.76 -5.92 14.35
C GLU A 12 3.81 -4.94 13.82
N GLN A 13 5.08 -5.34 13.77
CA GLN A 13 6.15 -4.52 13.19
C GLN A 13 5.83 -4.08 11.75
N ILE A 14 5.31 -4.98 10.91
CA ILE A 14 4.90 -4.65 9.54
C ILE A 14 3.76 -3.63 9.53
N LYS A 15 2.72 -3.81 10.35
CA LYS A 15 1.57 -2.89 10.44
C LYS A 15 1.96 -1.51 10.94
N THR A 16 2.73 -1.44 12.02
CA THR A 16 3.19 -0.19 12.62
C THR A 16 4.05 0.59 11.64
N ARG A 17 5.01 -0.08 11.00
CA ARG A 17 5.88 0.52 9.96
C ARG A 17 5.09 1.05 8.77
N ALA A 18 4.02 0.37 8.38
CA ALA A 18 3.13 0.80 7.31
C ALA A 18 2.12 1.88 7.77
N ALA A 19 2.13 2.29 9.04
CA ALA A 19 1.12 3.17 9.65
C ALA A 19 -0.32 2.68 9.38
N HIS A 20 -0.54 1.37 9.38
CA HIS A 20 -1.80 0.72 9.00
C HIS A 20 -2.34 1.10 7.62
N ARG A 21 -1.45 1.48 6.68
CA ARG A 21 -1.76 1.77 5.28
C ARG A 21 -1.14 0.74 4.36
N CYS A 22 -1.69 0.62 3.16
CA CYS A 22 -1.12 -0.24 2.13
C CYS A 22 0.22 0.36 1.71
N GLU A 23 1.30 -0.40 1.70
CA GLU A 23 2.62 0.14 1.34
C GLU A 23 2.73 0.50 -0.16
N TYR A 24 1.81 0.01 -0.99
CA TYR A 24 1.75 0.31 -2.43
C TYR A 24 0.88 1.52 -2.74
N CYS A 25 -0.38 1.54 -2.27
CA CYS A 25 -1.30 2.63 -2.58
C CYS A 25 -1.48 3.62 -1.44
N GLN A 26 -1.01 3.38 -0.22
CA GLN A 26 -1.25 4.22 0.96
C GLN A 26 -2.73 4.30 1.42
N SER A 27 -3.61 3.43 0.91
CA SER A 27 -4.98 3.33 1.44
C SER A 27 -4.97 2.76 2.86
N TRP A 28 -5.79 3.32 3.75
CA TRP A 28 -5.94 2.82 5.12
C TRP A 28 -6.57 1.44 5.16
N ALA A 29 -6.05 0.56 6.02
CA ALA A 29 -6.62 -0.76 6.27
C ALA A 29 -8.03 -0.68 6.88
N SER A 30 -8.31 0.37 7.66
CA SER A 30 -9.63 0.61 8.27
C SER A 30 -10.76 0.86 7.28
N TYR A 31 -10.43 1.27 6.05
CA TYR A 31 -11.42 1.51 4.98
C TYR A 31 -11.55 0.33 4.01
N SER A 32 -10.88 -0.79 4.30
CA SER A 32 -10.91 -1.98 3.46
C SER A 32 -11.98 -2.95 3.94
N ALA A 33 -12.83 -3.40 3.01
CA ALA A 33 -13.79 -4.46 3.28
C ALA A 33 -13.11 -5.81 3.61
N GLN A 34 -11.85 -5.98 3.18
CA GLN A 34 -11.07 -7.20 3.41
C GLN A 34 -9.82 -6.90 4.23
N PRO A 35 -9.40 -7.81 5.12
CA PRO A 35 -8.12 -7.69 5.80
C PRO A 35 -6.97 -7.56 4.79
N PHE A 36 -6.00 -6.73 5.14
CA PHE A 36 -4.76 -6.67 4.38
C PHE A 36 -3.94 -7.93 4.62
N VAL A 37 -3.02 -8.19 3.70
CA VAL A 37 -2.13 -9.35 3.72
C VAL A 37 -0.69 -8.92 3.96
N TYR A 38 0.09 -9.83 4.53
CA TYR A 38 1.54 -9.72 4.57
C TYR A 38 2.08 -10.31 3.27
N GLU A 39 2.25 -9.44 2.29
CA GLU A 39 2.68 -9.82 0.95
C GLU A 39 4.20 -9.88 0.87
N HIS A 40 4.72 -10.85 0.12
CA HIS A 40 6.14 -10.90 -0.24
C HIS A 40 6.45 -9.98 -1.42
N ILE A 41 7.36 -9.02 -1.23
CA ILE A 41 7.78 -8.08 -2.27
C ILE A 41 8.43 -8.85 -3.43
N ILE A 42 9.40 -9.71 -3.11
CA ILE A 42 9.89 -10.79 -3.96
C ILE A 42 9.03 -12.02 -3.66
N PRO A 43 8.19 -12.50 -4.59
CA PRO A 43 7.31 -13.64 -4.34
C PRO A 43 8.08 -14.91 -3.99
N ILE A 44 7.52 -15.77 -3.14
CA ILE A 44 8.10 -17.08 -2.79
C ILE A 44 8.39 -17.92 -4.05
N ALA A 45 7.51 -17.86 -5.05
CA ALA A 45 7.68 -18.55 -6.33
C ALA A 45 8.94 -18.11 -7.12
N LYS A 46 9.59 -17.01 -6.71
CA LYS A 46 10.83 -16.49 -7.29
C LYS A 46 11.99 -16.51 -6.28
N GLY A 47 11.91 -17.37 -5.27
CA GLY A 47 12.94 -17.51 -4.24
C GLY A 47 12.83 -16.51 -3.09
N GLY A 48 11.73 -15.75 -3.02
CA GLY A 48 11.52 -14.80 -1.93
C GLY A 48 11.39 -15.48 -0.56
N GLU A 49 12.11 -14.94 0.42
CA GLU A 49 12.11 -15.44 1.79
C GLU A 49 11.09 -14.72 2.67
N THR A 50 10.67 -15.35 3.76
CA THR A 50 9.72 -14.77 4.72
C THR A 50 10.48 -14.00 5.81
N HIS A 51 11.08 -12.88 5.42
CA HIS A 51 11.77 -11.94 6.33
C HIS A 51 11.09 -10.57 6.30
N LEU A 52 11.27 -9.79 7.37
CA LEU A 52 10.67 -8.45 7.50
C LEU A 52 11.02 -7.50 6.34
N ASP A 53 12.20 -7.68 5.75
CA ASP A 53 12.69 -6.89 4.61
C ASP A 53 12.08 -7.32 3.28
N ASN A 54 11.46 -8.50 3.22
CA ASN A 54 10.74 -8.96 2.04
C ASN A 54 9.22 -8.96 2.24
N LEU A 55 8.72 -8.59 3.43
CA LEU A 55 7.29 -8.52 3.72
C LEU A 55 6.80 -7.07 3.70
N CYS A 56 5.63 -6.85 3.12
CA CYS A 56 4.94 -5.58 3.13
C CYS A 56 3.45 -5.73 3.49
N TYR A 57 2.87 -4.68 4.06
CA TYR A 57 1.44 -4.62 4.31
C TYR A 57 0.68 -4.19 3.06
N ALA A 58 -0.15 -5.07 2.48
CA ALA A 58 -0.79 -4.84 1.19
C ALA A 58 -2.30 -5.05 1.24
N CYS A 59 -3.05 -4.16 0.58
CA CYS A 59 -4.48 -4.38 0.37
C CYS A 59 -4.72 -5.49 -0.67
N GLY A 60 -5.88 -6.15 -0.59
CA GLY A 60 -6.24 -7.23 -1.53
C GLY A 60 -6.19 -6.79 -2.99
N GLY A 61 -6.51 -5.53 -3.28
CA GLY A 61 -6.40 -4.96 -4.62
C GLY A 61 -4.96 -4.87 -5.12
N CYS A 62 -4.02 -4.43 -4.28
CA CYS A 62 -2.63 -4.28 -4.69
C CYS A 62 -1.91 -5.61 -4.77
N ASN A 63 -2.10 -6.46 -3.77
CA ASN A 63 -1.57 -7.81 -3.77
C ASN A 63 -2.10 -8.64 -4.96
N GLY A 64 -3.40 -8.52 -5.28
CA GLY A 64 -3.97 -9.17 -6.44
C GLY A 64 -3.39 -8.67 -7.77
N HIS A 65 -3.13 -7.36 -7.88
CA HIS A 65 -2.51 -6.81 -9.07
C HIS A 65 -1.04 -7.23 -9.21
N LYS A 66 -0.24 -7.17 -8.14
CA LYS A 66 1.17 -7.56 -8.17
C LYS A 66 1.33 -9.06 -8.30
N TYR A 67 0.65 -9.84 -7.46
CA TYR A 67 0.72 -11.30 -7.40
C TYR A 67 2.17 -11.80 -7.44
N THR A 68 2.55 -12.58 -8.45
CA THR A 68 3.90 -13.13 -8.64
C THR A 68 4.80 -12.25 -9.52
N LYS A 69 4.34 -11.05 -9.91
CA LYS A 69 5.12 -10.12 -10.74
C LYS A 69 6.17 -9.39 -9.89
N ILE A 70 7.35 -9.22 -10.49
CA ILE A 70 8.44 -8.35 -9.99
C ILE A 70 8.85 -7.32 -11.05
N LYS A 71 8.31 -7.45 -12.26
CA LYS A 71 8.46 -6.54 -13.37
C LYS A 71 7.09 -6.28 -13.98
N GLY A 72 6.91 -5.12 -14.60
CA GLY A 72 5.75 -4.75 -15.39
C GLY A 72 6.17 -4.18 -16.73
N VAL A 73 5.20 -4.00 -17.63
CA VAL A 73 5.41 -3.31 -18.91
C VAL A 73 4.81 -1.92 -18.81
N ASP A 74 5.60 -0.90 -19.08
CA ASP A 74 5.10 0.47 -19.16
C ASP A 74 4.16 0.63 -20.36
N PRO A 75 2.89 1.04 -20.17
CA PRO A 75 1.93 1.19 -21.26
C PRO A 75 2.37 2.25 -22.28
N VAL A 76 3.18 3.24 -21.89
CA VAL A 76 3.60 4.34 -22.78
C VAL A 76 4.81 3.93 -23.61
N SER A 77 5.92 3.59 -22.98
CA SER A 77 7.18 3.24 -23.66
C SER A 77 7.26 1.80 -24.15
N LYS A 78 6.35 0.92 -23.69
CA LYS A 78 6.38 -0.54 -23.94
C LYS A 78 7.62 -1.26 -23.39
N SER A 79 8.43 -0.57 -22.59
CA SER A 79 9.60 -1.17 -21.96
C SER A 79 9.23 -1.96 -20.71
N VAL A 80 10.10 -2.90 -20.34
CA VAL A 80 9.98 -3.67 -19.10
C VAL A 80 10.75 -2.97 -17.99
N ALA A 81 10.09 -2.68 -16.87
CA ALA A 81 10.74 -2.15 -15.67
C ALA A 81 10.41 -2.99 -14.43
N SER A 82 11.27 -2.90 -13.41
CA SER A 82 11.00 -3.48 -12.10
C SER A 82 9.80 -2.80 -11.43
N LEU A 83 8.97 -3.58 -10.76
CA LEU A 83 7.89 -3.03 -9.94
C LEU A 83 8.45 -2.30 -8.72
N TYR A 84 7.66 -1.37 -8.17
CA TYR A 84 8.02 -0.62 -6.98
C TYR A 84 8.33 -1.52 -5.78
N HIS A 85 9.42 -1.16 -5.08
CA HIS A 85 9.94 -1.88 -3.93
C HIS A 85 9.88 -0.98 -2.66
N PRO A 86 8.90 -1.18 -1.76
CA PRO A 86 8.64 -0.25 -0.64
C PRO A 86 9.75 -0.15 0.41
N ARG A 87 10.76 -1.02 0.35
CA ARG A 87 11.89 -1.01 1.30
C ARG A 87 13.10 -0.23 0.79
N THR A 88 13.20 -0.02 -0.53
CA THR A 88 14.37 0.59 -1.18
C THR A 88 14.01 1.86 -1.94
N GLN A 89 12.73 2.10 -2.20
CA GLN A 89 12.24 3.23 -2.96
C GLN A 89 11.33 4.11 -2.11
N ASN A 90 11.40 5.43 -2.31
CA ASN A 90 10.56 6.39 -1.62
C ASN A 90 9.21 6.53 -2.34
N TRP A 91 8.11 6.29 -1.64
CA TRP A 91 6.78 6.33 -2.24
C TRP A 91 6.46 7.67 -2.93
N HIS A 92 6.81 8.80 -2.30
CA HIS A 92 6.49 10.14 -2.80
C HIS A 92 7.32 10.55 -4.03
N GLN A 93 8.43 9.86 -4.31
CA GLN A 93 9.18 10.04 -5.56
C GLN A 93 8.54 9.29 -6.73
N HIS A 94 7.70 8.31 -6.44
CA HIS A 94 7.24 7.31 -7.39
C HIS A 94 5.73 7.41 -7.66
N PHE A 95 4.95 7.80 -6.65
CA PHE A 95 3.50 7.89 -6.75
C PHE A 95 2.96 9.16 -6.10
N GLY A 96 1.77 9.55 -6.56
CA GLY A 96 0.90 10.52 -5.91
C GLY A 96 -0.55 10.08 -6.01
N TRP A 97 -1.39 10.59 -5.13
CA TRP A 97 -2.84 10.50 -5.32
C TRP A 97 -3.28 11.67 -6.20
N SER A 98 -4.28 11.46 -7.06
CA SER A 98 -5.01 12.55 -7.71
C SER A 98 -5.66 13.47 -6.67
N ASP A 99 -6.00 14.69 -7.06
CA ASP A 99 -6.60 15.68 -6.14
C ASP A 99 -7.94 15.23 -5.55
N ASP A 100 -8.68 14.37 -6.27
CA ASP A 100 -9.91 13.74 -5.80
C ASP A 100 -9.67 12.49 -4.94
N TYR A 101 -8.41 12.06 -4.78
CA TYR A 101 -7.96 10.86 -4.07
C TYR A 101 -8.58 9.56 -4.59
N LEU A 102 -9.08 9.54 -5.82
CA LEU A 102 -9.69 8.36 -6.42
C LEU A 102 -8.69 7.54 -7.25
N GLN A 103 -7.55 8.12 -7.64
CA GLN A 103 -6.59 7.49 -8.55
C GLN A 103 -5.16 7.60 -8.05
N LEU A 104 -4.44 6.47 -8.09
CA LEU A 104 -3.01 6.45 -7.84
C LEU A 104 -2.28 6.78 -9.16
N VAL A 105 -1.53 7.87 -9.15
CA VAL A 105 -0.77 8.39 -10.28
C VAL A 105 0.69 8.00 -10.13
N GLY A 106 1.28 7.39 -11.17
CA GLY A 106 2.72 7.12 -11.23
C GLY A 106 3.49 8.34 -11.71
N LEU A 107 4.54 8.74 -10.99
CA LEU A 107 5.38 9.91 -11.28
C LEU A 107 6.65 9.55 -12.06
N THR A 108 7.00 8.26 -12.13
CA THR A 108 8.25 7.79 -12.74
C THR A 108 8.02 6.62 -13.69
N PHE A 109 8.99 6.39 -14.57
CA PHE A 109 8.96 5.30 -15.55
C PHE A 109 8.75 3.91 -14.92
N SER A 110 9.46 3.61 -13.83
CA SER A 110 9.32 2.34 -13.10
C SER A 110 7.93 2.12 -12.51
N THR A 111 7.14 3.20 -12.36
CA THR A 111 5.80 3.17 -11.75
C THR A 111 4.69 3.13 -12.78
N ALA A 112 4.94 3.61 -14.00
CA ALA A 112 4.02 3.51 -15.12
C ALA A 112 3.85 2.05 -15.58
N SER A 113 4.90 1.23 -15.45
CA SER A 113 4.84 -0.23 -15.64
C SER A 113 3.94 -0.97 -14.64
N ALA A 114 3.56 -0.31 -13.54
CA ALA A 114 2.77 -0.90 -12.47
C ALA A 114 1.26 -0.63 -12.60
N LEU A 115 0.79 0.15 -13.59
CA LEU A 115 -0.60 0.64 -13.76
C LEU A 115 -1.52 0.27 -12.58
N PHE A 116 -1.27 0.94 -11.45
CA PHE A 116 -2.19 0.99 -10.33
C PHE A 116 -3.25 2.06 -10.59
N THR A 117 -3.68 2.26 -11.84
CA THR A 117 -4.88 3.05 -12.16
C THR A 117 -6.10 2.24 -11.73
N LYS A 118 -6.29 2.14 -10.42
CA LYS A 118 -7.52 1.67 -9.82
C LYS A 118 -8.26 2.91 -9.37
N LYS A 119 -9.36 3.23 -10.07
CA LYS A 119 -10.38 4.14 -9.54
C LYS A 119 -10.91 3.47 -8.26
N ILE A 120 -10.52 3.94 -7.08
CA ILE A 120 -10.90 3.31 -5.81
C ILE A 120 -12.42 3.36 -5.58
N GLY A 121 -13.14 4.22 -6.33
CA GLY A 121 -14.59 4.40 -6.25
C GLY A 121 -15.45 3.16 -6.50
N SER A 122 -14.90 2.01 -6.92
CA SER A 122 -15.66 0.76 -7.08
C SER A 122 -15.47 -0.27 -5.95
N LEU A 123 -14.54 -0.05 -5.00
CA LEU A 123 -14.33 -0.97 -3.87
C LEU A 123 -14.73 -0.39 -2.51
N MET A 124 -14.87 0.93 -2.43
CA MET A 124 -15.51 1.58 -1.30
C MET A 124 -17.00 1.68 -1.63
N ASN A 125 -17.79 0.68 -1.24
CA ASN A 125 -19.23 0.90 -1.05
C ASN A 125 -19.41 1.77 0.21
N CYS A 126 -18.83 2.96 0.19
CA CYS A 126 -19.15 4.02 1.12
C CYS A 126 -20.46 4.60 0.59
N GLY A 127 -21.55 4.25 1.24
CA GLY A 127 -22.85 4.87 1.00
C GLY A 127 -22.68 6.38 0.89
N VAL A 128 -23.33 6.92 -0.14
CA VAL A 128 -23.47 8.36 -0.38
C VAL A 128 -23.69 9.11 0.95
N GLY A 129 -22.69 9.91 1.35
CA GLY A 129 -22.81 10.85 2.46
C GLY A 129 -22.06 10.50 3.75
N ALA A 130 -20.71 10.50 3.72
CA ALA A 130 -19.85 10.97 4.81
C ALA A 130 -18.38 10.88 4.40
N TRP A 131 -17.84 11.96 3.85
CA TRP A 131 -16.43 12.08 3.45
C TRP A 131 -15.58 12.70 4.58
N PRO A 132 -14.56 11.98 5.07
CA PRO A 132 -13.34 12.62 5.55
C PRO A 132 -12.07 11.88 5.10
N CYS A 133 -12.07 11.24 3.91
CA CYS A 133 -10.94 10.40 3.47
C CYS A 133 -9.67 11.18 3.07
N ALA A 134 -9.69 12.51 3.09
CA ALA A 134 -8.59 13.32 2.57
C ALA A 134 -8.40 14.69 3.26
N ARG A 135 -8.59 14.80 4.58
CA ARG A 135 -8.03 15.98 5.27
C ARG A 135 -6.58 15.69 5.66
N PRO A 136 -5.62 16.53 5.21
CA PRO A 136 -4.38 16.66 5.95
C PRO A 136 -4.75 17.09 7.37
N VAL A 137 -4.12 16.50 8.39
CA VAL A 137 -4.17 17.05 9.74
C VAL A 137 -3.48 18.42 9.67
N LYS A 138 -4.24 19.49 9.37
CA LYS A 138 -3.80 20.84 9.66
C LYS A 138 -3.71 20.91 11.18
N GLY A 139 -2.53 21.26 11.69
CA GLY A 139 -2.30 21.42 13.11
C GLY A 139 -3.27 22.42 13.69
N ASP A 140 -4.19 21.95 14.53
CA ASP A 140 -4.97 22.82 15.40
C ASP A 140 -4.16 23.02 16.68
N HIS A 141 -3.44 24.15 16.73
CA HIS A 141 -3.09 24.80 17.98
C HIS A 141 -4.39 25.12 18.74
N LYS A 142 -4.93 24.20 19.54
CA LYS A 142 -5.60 24.46 20.83
C LYS A 142 -5.61 23.18 21.66
N GLY A 143 -5.07 23.28 22.88
CA GLY A 143 -4.68 22.16 23.70
C GLY A 143 -5.81 21.27 24.21
N ARG A 144 -5.46 20.01 24.44
CA ARG A 144 -6.03 19.17 25.48
C ARG A 144 -4.97 18.15 25.91
N PRO A 145 -4.65 18.01 27.20
CA PRO A 145 -3.57 17.12 27.63
C PRO A 145 -4.02 15.66 27.50
N TYR A 146 -3.14 14.83 26.91
CA TYR A 146 -3.27 13.39 26.95
C TYR A 146 -3.26 12.93 28.41
N LYS A 147 -4.35 12.31 28.88
CA LYS A 147 -4.32 11.51 30.11
C LYS A 147 -3.71 10.15 29.75
N THR A 148 -2.53 9.88 30.29
CA THR A 148 -1.94 8.54 30.37
C THR A 148 -2.80 7.66 31.28
N PRO A 149 -3.01 6.37 30.97
CA PRO A 149 -3.70 5.47 31.88
C PRO A 149 -2.74 4.99 32.99
N GLN A 150 -3.21 5.09 34.23
CA GLN A 150 -2.96 4.10 35.29
C GLN A 150 -4.31 3.45 35.60
#